data_AF-X1ID29-F1
#
_entry.id   AF-X1ID29-F1
#
_cell.length_a   1.000
_cell.length_b   1.000
_cell.length_c   1.000
_cell.angle_alpha   90.00
_cell.angle_beta   90.00
_cell.angle_gamma   90.00
#
_symmetry.space_group_name_H-M   'P 1'
#
loop_
_entity.id
_entity.type
_entity.pdbx_description
1 polymer ?
#
loop_
_entity_poly.entity_id
_entity_poly.type
_entity_poly.pdbx_seq_one_letter_code
_entity_poly.pdbx_strand_id
1 'polypeptide(L)'
;MSEIKPGELKTERSKESQLIIQLAGGAIFGGLSTVVALVLSPIINASRIQGWGIALFDPTSWVWIICFLIFGALAGVTSCVTGSFGLLIIDPTGVGPAFKFLATIPHIIIPF
;
A
#
# COMPACT_ATOMS: atom_id res chain seq x y z
N MET A 1 4.02 36.13 -23.96
CA MET A 1 4.82 34.98 -23.52
C MET A 1 5.24 35.26 -22.08
N SER A 2 4.72 34.48 -21.13
CA SER A 2 5.02 34.66 -19.70
C SER A 2 6.48 34.25 -19.44
N GLU A 3 7.31 35.15 -18.93
CA GLU A 3 8.67 34.80 -18.47
C GLU A 3 8.55 33.94 -17.20
N ILE A 4 8.82 32.64 -17.34
CA ILE A 4 8.88 31.72 -16.21
C ILE A 4 10.20 31.97 -15.47
N LYS A 5 10.14 32.26 -14.17
CA LYS A 5 11.36 32.55 -13.39
C LYS A 5 12.16 31.26 -13.15
N PRO A 6 13.50 31.28 -13.20
CA PRO A 6 14.34 30.09 -12.98
C PRO A 6 14.10 29.37 -11.64
N GLY A 7 13.59 30.08 -10.63
CA GLY A 7 13.19 29.50 -9.34
C GLY A 7 11.93 28.64 -9.41
N GLU A 8 10.94 29.02 -10.23
CA GLU A 8 9.69 28.26 -10.40
C GLU A 8 9.95 26.91 -11.06
N LEU A 9 10.85 26.85 -12.05
CA LEU A 9 11.25 25.61 -12.72
C LEU A 9 11.89 24.58 -11.77
N LYS A 10 12.70 25.04 -10.79
CA LYS A 10 13.30 24.14 -9.78
C LYS A 10 12.26 23.60 -8.81
N THR A 11 11.30 24.43 -8.41
CA THR A 11 10.23 24.04 -7.49
C THR A 11 9.29 23.03 -8.13
N GLU A 12 8.89 23.24 -9.38
CA GLU A 12 8.03 22.30 -10.11
C GLU A 12 8.71 20.95 -10.32
N ARG A 13 9.98 20.94 -10.76
CA ARG A 13 10.76 19.70 -10.93
C ARG A 13 10.97 18.94 -9.61
N SER A 14 11.10 19.66 -8.50
CA SER A 14 11.20 19.05 -7.17
C SER A 14 9.89 18.38 -6.74
N LYS A 15 8.73 19.00 -7.02
CA LYS A 15 7.42 18.41 -6.72
C LYS A 15 7.17 17.17 -7.55
N GLU A 16 7.48 17.23 -8.84
CA GLU A 16 7.35 16.10 -9.76
C GLU A 16 8.21 14.91 -9.31
N SER A 17 9.48 15.17 -8.94
CA SER A 17 10.37 14.13 -8.42
C SER A 17 9.81 13.48 -7.14
N GLN A 18 9.25 14.28 -6.22
CA GLN A 18 8.61 13.76 -5.01
C GLN A 18 7.39 12.90 -5.33
N LEU A 19 6.53 13.32 -6.27
CA LEU A 19 5.39 12.53 -6.72
C LEU A 19 5.82 11.18 -7.31
N ILE A 20 6.85 11.18 -8.17
CA ILE A 20 7.39 9.96 -8.75
C ILE A 20 7.90 9.02 -7.66
N ILE A 21 8.65 9.55 -6.69
CA ILE A 21 9.17 8.75 -5.56
C ILE A 21 8.03 8.16 -4.73
N GLN A 22 6.97 8.93 -4.45
CA GLN A 22 5.82 8.45 -3.70
C GLN A 22 5.06 7.34 -4.43
N LEU A 23 4.81 7.51 -5.73
CA LEU A 23 4.12 6.51 -6.54
C LEU A 23 4.96 5.24 -6.71
N ALA A 24 6.25 5.39 -7.01
CA ALA A 24 7.17 4.27 -7.16
C ALA A 24 7.35 3.51 -5.84
N GLY A 25 7.59 4.23 -4.74
CA GLY A 25 7.68 3.65 -3.40
C GLY A 25 6.39 2.93 -3.01
N GLY A 26 5.23 3.55 -3.27
CA GLY A 26 3.92 2.94 -3.07
C GLY A 26 3.75 1.62 -3.81
N ALA A 27 4.03 1.62 -5.12
CA ALA A 27 3.90 0.42 -5.95
C ALA A 27 4.87 -0.71 -5.52
N ILE A 28 6.11 -0.37 -5.20
CA ILE A 28 7.13 -1.34 -4.75
C ILE A 28 6.70 -1.97 -3.42
N PHE A 29 6.28 -1.16 -2.44
CA PHE A 29 5.83 -1.68 -1.14
C PHE A 29 4.52 -2.46 -1.25
N GLY A 30 3.60 -2.06 -2.14
CA GLY A 30 2.41 -2.83 -2.45
C GLY A 30 2.74 -4.21 -3.04
N GLY A 31 3.65 -4.28 -4.01
CA GLY A 31 4.16 -5.54 -4.54
C GLY A 31 4.87 -6.39 -3.48
N LEU A 32 5.71 -5.77 -2.66
CA LEU A 32 6.40 -6.43 -1.54
C LEU A 32 5.41 -7.05 -0.57
N SER A 33 4.31 -6.38 -0.26
CA SER A 33 3.27 -6.94 0.63
C SER A 33 2.65 -8.23 0.07
N THR A 34 2.53 -8.35 -1.26
CA THR A 34 2.03 -9.57 -1.90
C THR A 34 3.04 -10.71 -1.80
N VAL A 35 4.33 -10.40 -1.99
CA VAL A 35 5.41 -11.38 -1.81
C VAL A 35 5.47 -11.86 -0.36
N VAL A 36 5.32 -10.95 0.62
CA VAL A 36 5.24 -11.30 2.04
C VAL A 36 4.07 -12.24 2.31
N ALA A 37 2.91 -11.98 1.71
CA ALA A 37 1.74 -12.85 1.83
C ALA A 37 2.00 -14.26 1.29
N LEU A 38 2.66 -14.36 0.13
CA LEU A 38 3.03 -15.64 -0.47
C LEU A 38 4.00 -16.43 0.42
N VAL A 39 5.04 -15.77 0.92
CA VAL A 39 6.03 -16.42 1.80
C VAL A 39 5.40 -16.86 3.12
N LEU A 40 4.51 -16.05 3.69
CA LEU A 40 3.85 -16.33 4.96
C LEU A 40 2.53 -17.12 4.81
N SER A 41 2.18 -17.55 3.60
CA SER A 41 0.93 -18.26 3.31
C SER A 41 0.65 -19.45 4.25
N PRO A 42 1.61 -20.31 4.61
CA PRO A 42 1.35 -21.39 5.57
C PRO A 42 0.87 -20.89 6.94
N ILE A 43 1.45 -19.80 7.43
CA ILE A 43 1.12 -19.20 8.73
C ILE A 43 -0.23 -18.48 8.64
N ILE A 44 -0.44 -17.70 7.59
CA ILE A 44 -1.69 -16.97 7.35
C ILE A 44 -2.85 -17.97 7.25
N ASN A 45 -2.69 -19.04 6.47
CA ASN A 45 -3.71 -20.06 6.28
C ASN A 45 -3.99 -20.88 7.55
N ALA A 46 -2.96 -21.18 8.34
CA ALA A 46 -3.15 -21.82 9.65
C ALA A 46 -3.92 -20.95 10.64
N SER A 47 -3.90 -19.62 10.46
CA SER A 47 -4.62 -18.67 11.31
C SER A 47 -6.05 -18.34 10.86
N ARG A 48 -6.54 -18.97 9.77
CA ARG A 48 -7.88 -18.67 9.24
C ARG A 48 -8.98 -19.26 10.12
N ILE A 49 -10.01 -18.46 10.38
CA ILE A 49 -11.23 -18.93 11.02
C ILE A 49 -11.99 -19.80 10.01
N GLN A 50 -12.28 -21.05 10.40
CA GLN A 50 -12.97 -22.01 9.56
C GLN A 50 -14.36 -21.49 9.15
N GLY A 51 -14.64 -21.48 7.85
CA GLY A 51 -15.91 -21.02 7.28
C GLY A 51 -16.01 -19.51 7.00
N TRP A 52 -15.11 -18.68 7.54
CA TRP A 52 -15.14 -17.22 7.33
C TRP A 52 -14.18 -16.76 6.23
N GLY A 53 -13.12 -17.54 5.96
CA GLY A 53 -12.10 -17.16 4.99
C GLY A 53 -11.22 -15.99 5.45
N ILE A 54 -11.30 -15.57 6.71
CA ILE A 54 -10.52 -14.45 7.28
C ILE A 54 -9.39 -15.02 8.14
N ALA A 55 -8.17 -14.51 7.94
CA ALA A 55 -6.99 -14.82 8.75
C ALA A 55 -6.96 -13.95 10.01
N LEU A 56 -6.69 -14.56 11.17
CA LEU A 56 -6.50 -13.84 12.43
C LEU A 56 -5.17 -13.09 12.46
N PHE A 57 -4.14 -13.64 11.81
CA PHE A 57 -2.81 -13.05 11.78
C PHE A 57 -2.31 -12.94 10.33
N ASP A 58 -2.14 -11.71 9.88
CA ASP A 58 -1.63 -11.39 8.56
C ASP A 58 -0.90 -10.04 8.60
N PRO A 59 0.44 -10.01 8.50
CA PRO A 59 1.23 -8.79 8.59
C PRO A 59 1.34 -8.00 7.28
N THR A 60 0.66 -8.39 6.20
CA THR A 60 0.81 -7.76 4.87
C THR A 60 0.48 -6.26 4.86
N SER A 61 -0.51 -5.82 5.65
CA SER A 61 -0.91 -4.41 5.74
C SER A 61 0.06 -3.56 6.55
N TRP A 62 0.96 -4.16 7.34
CA TRP A 62 2.04 -3.41 7.99
C TRP A 62 2.99 -2.80 6.97
N VAL A 63 3.22 -3.49 5.84
CA VAL A 63 4.04 -2.97 4.75
C VAL A 63 3.43 -1.68 4.18
N TRP A 64 2.10 -1.58 4.12
CA TRP A 64 1.41 -0.39 3.63
C TRP A 64 1.52 0.78 4.60
N ILE A 65 1.38 0.51 5.91
CA ILE A 65 1.58 1.51 6.95
C ILE A 65 3.04 1.99 6.98
N ILE A 66 4.02 1.09 6.85
CA ILE A 66 5.43 1.47 6.76
C ILE A 66 5.67 2.35 5.53
N CYS A 67 5.08 2.02 4.38
CA CYS A 67 5.17 2.85 3.18
C CYS A 67 4.61 4.26 3.41
N PHE A 68 3.45 4.34 4.06
CA PHE A 68 2.85 5.60 4.49
C PHE A 68 3.80 6.41 5.39
N LEU A 69 4.41 5.78 6.39
CA LEU A 69 5.30 6.46 7.33
C LEU A 69 6.59 6.98 6.68
N ILE A 70 7.10 6.29 5.66
CA ILE A 70 8.35 6.68 4.98
C ILE A 70 8.11 7.76 3.91
N PHE A 71 7.07 7.60 3.09
CA PHE A 71 6.87 8.41 1.88
C PHE A 71 5.64 9.31 1.93
N GLY A 72 4.77 9.16 2.94
CA GLY A 72 3.57 9.96 3.14
C GLY A 72 2.29 9.33 2.59
N ALA A 73 1.18 10.07 2.72
CA ALA A 73 -0.18 9.59 2.44
C ALA A 73 -0.36 9.03 1.02
N LEU A 74 0.15 9.73 -0.02
CA LEU A 74 0.00 9.29 -1.41
C LEU A 74 0.64 7.92 -1.65
N ALA A 75 1.85 7.71 -1.13
CA ALA A 75 2.55 6.44 -1.25
C ALA A 75 1.84 5.34 -0.46
N GLY A 76 1.38 5.64 0.76
CA GLY A 76 0.58 4.72 1.57
C GLY A 76 -0.70 4.25 0.89
N VAL A 77 -1.46 5.19 0.30
CA VAL A 77 -2.67 4.87 -0.47
C VAL A 77 -2.32 4.03 -1.70
N THR A 78 -1.29 4.43 -2.44
CA THR A 78 -0.83 3.69 -3.62
C THR A 78 -0.40 2.26 -3.26
N SER A 79 0.29 2.09 -2.13
CA SER A 79 0.68 0.79 -1.59
C SER A 79 -0.52 -0.05 -1.16
N CYS A 80 -1.50 0.53 -0.48
CA CYS A 80 -2.75 -0.15 -0.13
C CYS A 80 -3.48 -0.66 -1.37
N VAL A 81 -3.63 0.19 -2.40
CA VAL A 81 -4.33 -0.19 -3.64
C VAL A 81 -3.59 -1.32 -4.34
N THR A 82 -2.32 -1.10 -4.69
CA THR A 82 -1.52 -2.09 -5.43
C THR A 82 -1.33 -3.39 -4.65
N GLY A 83 -1.09 -3.30 -3.34
CA GLY A 83 -1.01 -4.44 -2.44
C GLY A 83 -2.33 -5.22 -2.37
N SER A 84 -3.46 -4.55 -2.20
CA SER A 84 -4.77 -5.23 -2.13
C SER A 84 -5.10 -5.95 -3.43
N PHE A 85 -4.83 -5.33 -4.59
CA PHE A 85 -4.98 -6.00 -5.89
C PHE A 85 -4.05 -7.20 -6.05
N GLY A 86 -2.80 -7.10 -5.58
CA GLY A 86 -1.89 -8.25 -5.57
C GLY A 86 -2.39 -9.38 -4.66
N LEU A 87 -2.94 -9.06 -3.50
CA LEU A 87 -3.52 -10.03 -2.58
C LEU A 87 -4.80 -10.69 -3.14
N LEU A 88 -5.62 -9.97 -3.92
CA LEU A 88 -6.82 -10.53 -4.56
C LEU A 88 -6.50 -11.69 -5.51
N ILE A 89 -5.31 -11.71 -6.13
CA ILE A 89 -4.90 -12.77 -7.05
C ILE A 89 -4.61 -14.08 -6.31
N ILE A 90 -4.18 -13.99 -5.04
CA ILE A 90 -3.70 -15.12 -4.25
C ILE A 90 -4.71 -15.56 -3.17
N ASP A 91 -5.62 -14.68 -2.75
CA ASP A 91 -6.61 -15.03 -1.73
C ASP A 91 -7.75 -15.85 -2.36
N PRO A 92 -8.13 -17.00 -1.76
CA PRO A 92 -9.15 -17.88 -2.31
C PRO A 92 -10.58 -17.31 -2.28
N THR A 93 -10.82 -16.27 -1.48
CA THR A 93 -12.16 -15.68 -1.30
C THR A 93 -12.28 -14.26 -1.82
N GLY A 94 -11.15 -13.53 -1.92
CA GLY A 94 -11.10 -12.10 -2.19
C GLY A 94 -11.63 -11.22 -1.05
N VAL A 95 -12.28 -11.81 -0.04
CA VAL A 95 -12.86 -11.11 1.11
C VAL A 95 -11.77 -10.54 2.02
N GLY A 96 -10.75 -11.34 2.32
CA GLY A 96 -9.63 -10.92 3.16
C GLY A 96 -8.97 -9.62 2.67
N PRO A 97 -8.52 -9.55 1.40
CA PRO A 97 -7.93 -8.33 0.83
C PRO A 97 -8.84 -7.10 0.91
N ALA A 98 -10.14 -7.25 0.62
CA ALA A 98 -11.10 -6.15 0.68
C ALA A 98 -11.27 -5.59 2.10
N PHE A 99 -11.43 -6.47 3.09
CA PHE A 99 -11.51 -6.06 4.50
C PHE A 99 -10.21 -5.39 4.96
N LYS A 100 -9.07 -5.94 4.54
CA LYS A 100 -7.76 -5.40 4.91
C LYS A 100 -7.54 -4.01 4.32
N PHE A 101 -7.93 -3.79 3.07
CA PHE A 101 -7.94 -2.47 2.44
C PHE A 101 -8.80 -1.47 3.23
N LEU A 102 -10.05 -1.82 3.51
CA LEU A 102 -11.01 -0.96 4.22
C LEU A 102 -10.59 -0.68 5.66
N ALA A 103 -9.93 -1.62 6.32
CA ALA A 103 -9.40 -1.43 7.66
C ALA A 103 -8.16 -0.51 7.66
N THR A 104 -7.32 -0.59 6.63
CA THR A 104 -6.03 0.13 6.60
C THR A 104 -6.14 1.54 6.04
N ILE A 105 -6.98 1.77 5.02
CA ILE A 105 -7.10 3.08 4.37
C ILE A 105 -7.41 4.25 5.33
N PRO A 106 -8.34 4.11 6.31
CA PRO A 106 -8.66 5.20 7.21
C PRO A 106 -7.45 5.67 8.02
N HIS A 107 -6.57 4.73 8.38
CA HIS A 107 -5.33 5.00 9.13
C HIS A 107 -4.31 5.80 8.31
N ILE A 108 -4.40 5.77 6.98
CA ILE A 108 -3.49 6.48 6.07
C ILE A 108 -4.06 7.85 5.67
N ILE A 109 -5.38 7.93 5.44
CA ILE A 109 -6.03 9.17 4.99
C ILE A 109 -6.28 10.13 6.16
N ILE A 110 -6.63 9.60 7.33
CA ILE A 110 -6.88 10.37 8.54
C ILE A 110 -5.85 9.89 9.58
N PRO A 111 -4.59 10.36 9.49
CA PRO A 111 -3.60 10.02 10.50
C PRO A 111 -4.01 10.64 11.85
N PHE A 112 -4.20 9.78 12.85
CA PHE A 112 -4.50 10.17 14.23
C PHE A 112 -3.25 10.66 14.97
#